data_AF-A0A6J7DL18-F1
#
_entry.id   AF-A0A6J7DL18-F1
#
_cell.length_a   1.000
_cell.length_b   1.000
_cell.length_c   1.000
_cell.angle_alpha   90.00
_cell.angle_beta   90.00
_cell.angle_gamma   90.00
#
_symmetry.space_group_name_H-M   'P 1'
#
loop_
_entity.id
_entity.type
_entity.pdbx_description
1 polymer ?
#
loop_
_entity_poly.entity_id
_entity_poly.type
_entity_poly.pdbx_seq_one_letter_code
_entity_poly.pdbx_strand_id
1 'polypeptide(L)'
;MRWREIPSMVIAREGETTIKVMLASRFQEAIDEAAMRLGEIDADAYTSGWNRDPWVESTDAPDLLAARIATELEETLSVEKLEEFLNTLGEK
;
A
#
# COMPACT_ATOMS: atom_id res chain seq x y z
N MET A 1 5.53 0.32 0.94
CA MET A 1 4.92 0.71 2.22
C MET A 1 3.49 0.25 2.16
N ARG A 2 3.04 -0.44 3.20
CA ARG A 2 1.68 -0.97 3.26
C ARG A 2 1.06 -0.74 4.62
N TRP A 3 -0.25 -0.61 4.64
CA TRP A 3 -1.03 -0.65 5.85
C TRP A 3 -1.61 -2.06 5.97
N ARG A 4 -1.17 -2.81 6.97
CA ARG A 4 -1.43 -4.26 7.11
C ARG A 4 -1.10 -5.01 5.81
N GLU A 5 -2.12 -5.32 5.00
CA GLU A 5 -2.00 -6.07 3.75
C GLU A 5 -2.20 -5.18 2.51
N ILE A 6 -2.70 -3.94 2.67
CA ILE A 6 -3.02 -3.05 1.56
C ILE A 6 -1.84 -2.10 1.30
N PRO A 7 -1.21 -2.13 0.11
CA PRO A 7 -0.14 -1.20 -0.22
C PRO A 7 -0.70 0.21 -0.44
N SER A 8 0.07 1.23 -0.05
CA SER A 8 -0.31 2.65 -0.22
C SER A 8 0.65 3.40 -1.14
N MET A 9 1.94 3.09 -1.04
CA MET A 9 2.97 3.69 -1.88
C MET A 9 4.18 2.78 -2.04
N VAL A 10 4.87 2.95 -3.17
CA VAL A 10 6.17 2.34 -3.46
C VAL A 10 7.25 3.38 -3.17
N ILE A 11 8.29 2.95 -2.47
CA ILE A 11 9.46 3.78 -2.16
C ILE A 11 10.67 3.10 -2.76
N ALA A 12 11.36 3.79 -3.66
CA ALA A 12 12.65 3.37 -4.19
C ALA A 12 13.71 4.37 -3.75
N ARG A 13 14.92 3.89 -3.50
CA ARG A 13 16.05 4.75 -3.11
C ARG A 13 17.33 4.29 -3.78
N GLU A 14 18.14 5.26 -4.18
CA GLU A 14 19.47 5.04 -4.74
C GLU A 14 20.41 6.12 -4.17
N GLY A 15 21.32 5.73 -3.28
CA GLY A 15 22.18 6.68 -2.57
C GLY A 15 21.36 7.71 -1.77
N GLU A 16 21.48 8.99 -2.15
CA GLU A 16 20.74 10.11 -1.56
C GLU A 16 19.36 10.34 -2.23
N THR A 17 19.13 9.75 -3.41
CA THR A 17 17.89 9.89 -4.15
C THR A 17 16.82 8.98 -3.55
N THR A 18 15.66 9.55 -3.21
CA THR A 18 14.49 8.79 -2.76
C THR A 18 13.29 9.15 -3.61
N ILE A 19 12.73 8.17 -4.30
CA ILE A 19 11.52 8.29 -5.08
C ILE A 19 10.37 7.64 -4.32
N LYS A 20 9.23 8.34 -4.29
CA LYS A 20 7.99 7.85 -3.70
C LYS A 20 6.90 7.94 -4.74
N VAL A 21 6.30 6.81 -5.07
CA VAL A 21 5.18 6.72 -6.00
C VAL A 21 3.94 6.32 -5.20
N MET A 22 2.98 7.23 -5.13
CA MET A 22 1.67 6.96 -4.54
C MET A 22 0.89 6.02 -5.45
N LEU A 23 0.19 5.04 -4.88
CA LEU A 23 -0.79 4.26 -5.63
C LEU A 23 -2.10 5.06 -5.81
N ALA A 24 -2.96 4.57 -6.69
CA ALA A 24 -4.29 5.12 -6.92
C ALA A 24 -5.10 5.30 -5.62
N SER A 25 -5.98 6.31 -5.59
CA SER A 25 -6.78 6.68 -4.41
C SER A 25 -7.61 5.54 -3.81
N ARG A 26 -8.04 4.57 -4.64
CA ARG A 26 -8.78 3.37 -4.20
C ARG A 26 -8.05 2.56 -3.13
N PHE A 27 -6.72 2.57 -3.12
CA PHE A 27 -5.93 1.89 -2.09
C PHE A 27 -6.08 2.60 -0.74
N GLN A 28 -6.07 3.93 -0.75
CA GLN A 28 -6.29 4.73 0.46
C GLN A 28 -7.71 4.56 0.98
N GLU A 29 -8.71 4.57 0.10
CA GLU A 29 -10.11 4.31 0.47
C GLU A 29 -10.28 2.92 1.08
N ALA A 30 -9.63 1.89 0.50
CA ALA A 30 -9.63 0.55 1.06
C ALA A 30 -8.93 0.48 2.44
N ILE A 31 -7.83 1.21 2.64
CA ILE A 31 -7.17 1.29 3.96
C ILE A 31 -8.11 1.91 5.00
N ASP A 32 -8.77 3.01 4.66
CA ASP A 32 -9.70 3.69 5.55
C ASP A 32 -10.89 2.79 5.89
N GLU A 33 -11.42 2.07 4.90
CA GLU A 33 -12.50 1.11 5.12
C GLU A 33 -12.06 -0.10 5.95
N ALA A 34 -10.87 -0.64 5.69
CA ALA A 34 -10.31 -1.74 6.47
C ALA A 34 -10.12 -1.33 7.94
N ALA A 35 -9.62 -0.11 8.19
CA ALA A 35 -9.50 0.46 9.54
C ALA A 35 -10.87 0.60 10.21
N MET A 36 -11.89 1.09 9.49
CA MET A 36 -13.26 1.17 10.00
C MET A 36 -13.83 -0.22 10.35
N ARG A 37 -13.67 -1.22 9.47
CA ARG A 37 -14.17 -2.60 9.70
C ARG A 37 -13.48 -3.28 10.88
N LEU A 38 -12.19 -3.03 11.07
CA LEU A 38 -11.40 -3.55 12.19
C LEU A 38 -11.61 -2.76 13.51
N GLY A 39 -12.32 -1.65 13.47
CA GLY A 39 -12.46 -0.74 14.61
C GLY A 39 -11.16 0.02 14.96
N GLU A 40 -10.17 0.02 14.07
CA GLU A 40 -8.88 0.70 14.21
C GLU A 40 -8.94 2.15 13.72
N ILE A 41 -10.02 2.84 14.09
CA ILE A 41 -10.28 4.24 13.71
C ILE A 41 -9.55 5.24 14.60
N ASP A 42 -9.01 4.79 15.73
CA ASP A 42 -8.16 5.61 16.59
C ASP A 42 -6.83 5.90 15.90
N ALA A 43 -6.32 7.12 16.04
CA ALA A 43 -5.10 7.56 15.37
C ALA A 43 -3.88 6.68 15.68
N ASP A 44 -3.78 6.15 16.91
CA ASP A 44 -2.73 5.22 17.31
C ASP A 44 -2.87 3.85 16.63
N ALA A 45 -4.09 3.32 16.56
CA ALA A 45 -4.35 2.03 15.91
C ALA A 45 -4.09 2.11 14.41
N TYR A 46 -4.61 3.15 13.76
CA TYR A 46 -4.36 3.43 12.35
C TYR A 46 -2.86 3.59 12.06
N THR A 47 -2.14 4.35 12.88
CA THR A 47 -0.69 4.54 12.68
C THR A 47 0.10 3.25 12.92
N SER A 48 -0.35 2.41 13.84
CA SER A 48 0.29 1.12 14.17
C SER A 48 0.16 0.08 13.07
N GLY A 49 -0.87 0.18 12.20
CA GLY A 49 -1.04 -0.72 11.07
C GLY A 49 -0.01 -0.53 9.95
N TRP A 50 0.72 0.59 9.94
CA TRP A 50 1.72 0.86 8.90
C TRP A 50 2.95 -0.03 9.05
N ASN A 51 3.27 -0.72 7.97
CA ASN A 51 4.41 -1.61 7.87
C ASN A 51 5.24 -1.27 6.63
N ARG A 52 6.56 -1.32 6.80
CA ARG A 52 7.50 -1.18 5.69
C ARG A 52 8.03 -2.55 5.31
N ASP A 53 7.75 -2.93 4.07
CA ASP A 53 8.30 -4.14 3.47
C ASP A 53 9.84 -4.11 3.45
N PRO A 54 10.49 -5.29 3.48
CA PRO A 54 11.94 -5.37 3.33
C PRO A 54 12.39 -4.72 2.01
N TRP A 55 13.58 -4.11 2.04
CA TRP A 55 14.18 -3.56 0.84
C TRP A 55 14.53 -4.70 -0.12
N VAL A 56 14.20 -4.50 -1.39
CA VAL A 56 14.58 -5.39 -2.48
C VAL A 56 15.63 -4.67 -3.32
N GLU A 57 16.77 -5.32 -3.54
CA GLU A 57 17.84 -4.79 -4.40
C GLU A 57 17.42 -4.89 -5.87
N SER A 58 17.70 -3.84 -6.63
CA SER A 58 17.46 -3.79 -8.07
C SER A 58 18.55 -2.99 -8.76
N THR A 59 18.80 -3.29 -10.04
CA THR A 59 19.71 -2.56 -10.92
C THR A 59 19.02 -1.47 -11.74
N ASP A 60 17.69 -1.37 -11.65
CA ASP A 60 16.89 -0.36 -12.35
C ASP A 60 16.99 1.00 -11.65
N ALA A 61 16.82 2.08 -12.41
CA ALA A 61 16.71 3.43 -11.86
C ALA A 61 15.50 3.53 -10.91
N PRO A 62 15.63 4.25 -9.76
CA PRO A 62 14.63 4.22 -8.70
C PRO A 62 13.27 4.78 -9.12
N ASP A 63 13.25 5.73 -10.06
CA ASP A 63 12.03 6.31 -10.62
C ASP A 63 11.26 5.31 -11.48
N LEU A 64 11.95 4.66 -12.42
CA LEU A 64 11.35 3.66 -13.30
C LEU A 64 10.92 2.43 -12.52
N LEU A 65 11.73 1.99 -11.56
CA LEU A 65 11.42 0.85 -10.70
C LEU A 65 10.18 1.10 -9.85
N ALA A 66 10.12 2.25 -9.17
CA ALA A 66 8.98 2.58 -8.32
C ALA A 66 7.69 2.71 -9.13
N ALA A 67 7.75 3.34 -10.31
CA ALA A 67 6.59 3.45 -11.20
C ALA A 67 6.14 2.09 -11.73
N ARG A 68 7.08 1.22 -12.15
CA ARG A 68 6.76 -0.13 -12.62
C ARG A 68 6.08 -0.97 -11.55
N ILE A 69 6.65 -1.00 -10.35
CA ILE A 69 6.07 -1.75 -9.22
C ILE A 69 4.71 -1.18 -8.83
N ALA A 70 4.55 0.15 -8.85
CA ALA A 70 3.26 0.78 -8.60
C ALA A 70 2.21 0.29 -9.59
N THR A 71 2.48 0.35 -10.89
CA THR A 71 1.59 -0.17 -11.93
C THR A 71 1.28 -1.66 -11.73
N GLU A 72 2.30 -2.48 -11.46
CA GLU A 72 2.13 -3.92 -11.24
C GLU A 72 1.23 -4.21 -10.03
N LEU A 73 1.39 -3.46 -8.93
CA LEU A 73 0.52 -3.55 -7.77
C LEU A 73 -0.91 -3.11 -8.10
N GLU A 74 -1.08 -2.05 -8.87
CA GLU A 74 -2.40 -1.57 -9.29
C GLU A 74 -3.13 -2.53 -10.24
N GLU A 75 -2.40 -3.21 -11.13
CA GLU A 75 -2.95 -4.24 -12.00
C GLU A 75 -3.25 -5.52 -11.22
N THR A 76 -2.36 -5.89 -10.29
CA THR A 76 -2.51 -7.11 -9.48
C THR A 76 -3.62 -6.98 -8.44
N LEU A 77 -3.75 -5.82 -7.79
CA LEU A 77 -4.77 -5.50 -6.78
C LEU A 77 -5.85 -4.63 -7.42
N SER A 78 -6.69 -5.29 -8.20
CA SER A 78 -7.90 -4.68 -8.76
C SER A 78 -8.88 -4.27 -7.66
N VAL A 79 -9.87 -3.46 -8.03
CA VAL A 79 -10.95 -3.06 -7.12
C VAL A 79 -11.62 -4.29 -6.49
N GLU A 80 -11.91 -5.30 -7.30
CA GLU A 80 -12.55 -6.54 -6.84
C GLU A 80 -11.72 -7.25 -5.77
N LYS A 81 -10.39 -7.32 -5.92
CA LYS A 81 -9.51 -7.95 -4.92
C LYS A 81 -9.43 -7.15 -3.63
N LEU A 82 -9.42 -5.82 -3.72
CA LEU A 82 -9.48 -4.96 -2.55
C LEU A 82 -10.80 -5.16 -1.80
N GLU A 83 -11.92 -5.21 -2.51
CA GLU A 83 -13.24 -5.50 -1.94
C GLU A 83 -13.31 -6.91 -1.30
N GLU A 84 -12.79 -7.94 -1.98
CA GLU A 84 -12.67 -9.29 -1.42
C GLU A 84 -11.85 -9.28 -0.13
N PHE A 85 -10.71 -8.61 -0.11
CA PHE A 85 -9.88 -8.45 1.08
C PHE A 85 -10.64 -7.76 2.21
N LEU A 86 -11.34 -6.67 1.93
CA LEU A 86 -12.16 -5.96 2.91
C LEU A 86 -13.24 -6.88 3.49
N ASN A 87 -13.88 -7.69 2.66
CA ASN A 87 -14.90 -8.64 3.09
C ASN A 87 -14.34 -9.72 4.02
N THR A 88 -13.06 -10.09 3.89
CA THR A 88 -12.41 -11.01 4.85
C THR A 88 -12.22 -10.40 6.24
N LEU A 89 -12.14 -9.07 6.35
CA LEU A 89 -11.98 -8.36 7.64
C LEU A 89 -13.31 -8.27 8.43
N GLY A 90 -14.43 -8.64 7.81
CA GLY A 90 -15.77 -8.60 8.40
C GLY A 90 -16.78 -7.91 7.48
N GLU A 91 -18.03 -8.35 7.56
CA GLU A 91 -19.16 -7.63 6.95
C GLU A 91 -19.48 -6.39 7.80
N LYS A 92 -19.65 -5.26 7.11
CA LYS A 92 -20.07 -3.98 7.70
C LYS A 92 -21.48 -4.04 8.27
#